data_AF-A0A336N1K9-F1
#
_entry.id   AF-A0A336N1K9-F1
#
_cell.length_a   1.000
_cell.length_b   1.000
_cell.length_c   1.000
_cell.angle_alpha   90.00
_cell.angle_beta   90.00
_cell.angle_gamma   90.00
#
_symmetry.space_group_name_H-M   'P 1'
#
loop_
_entity.id
_entity.type
_entity.pdbx_description
1 polymer ?
#
loop_
_entity_poly.entity_id
_entity_poly.type
_entity_poly.pdbx_seq_one_letter_code
_entity_poly.pdbx_strand_id
1 'polypeptide(L)' 'MIGTPEEMITKENLKTVFNLEAEVLDYQGKQLVVHHM' A
#
# COMPACT_ATOMS: atom_id res chain seq x y z
N MET A 1 7.60 -10.59 4.93
CA MET A 1 7.30 -10.39 3.50
C MET A 1 8.62 -10.28 2.76
N ILE A 2 8.80 -11.08 1.71
CA ILE A 2 9.98 -11.07 0.85
C ILE A 2 9.45 -10.76 -0.56
N GLY A 3 9.93 -9.68 -1.18
CA GLY A 3 9.43 -9.18 -2.47
C GLY A 3 9.90 -7.74 -2.71
N THR A 4 9.64 -7.22 -3.91
CA THR A 4 9.90 -5.80 -4.23
C THR A 4 8.95 -4.88 -3.45
N PRO A 5 9.28 -3.59 -3.29
CA PRO A 5 8.39 -2.63 -2.63
C PRO A 5 6.98 -2.62 -3.23
N GLU A 6 6.85 -2.83 -4.54
CA GLU A 6 5.57 -2.86 -5.26
C GLU A 6 4.71 -4.07 -4.87
N GLU A 7 5.34 -5.23 -4.67
CA GLU A 7 4.68 -6.45 -4.18
C GLU A 7 4.28 -6.33 -2.70
N MET A 8 4.96 -5.46 -1.95
CA MET A 8 4.71 -5.25 -0.53
C MET A 8 3.67 -4.16 -0.26
N ILE A 9 3.60 -3.09 -1.06
CA ILE A 9 2.65 -1.99 -0.91
C ILE A 9 1.33 -2.36 -1.60
N THR A 10 0.60 -3.28 -0.97
CA THR A 10 -0.76 -3.67 -1.37
C THR A 10 -1.77 -3.27 -0.30
N LYS A 11 -3.02 -3.07 -0.69
CA LYS A 11 -4.10 -2.76 0.27
C LYS A 11 -4.20 -3.83 1.38
N GLU A 12 -4.03 -5.10 1.02
CA GLU A 12 -4.08 -6.21 1.97
C GLU A 12 -2.92 -6.18 2.99
N ASN A 13 -1.69 -5.94 2.53
CA ASN A 13 -0.53 -5.86 3.42
C ASN A 13 -0.61 -4.64 4.34
N LEU A 14 -1.09 -3.50 3.84
CA LEU A 14 -1.31 -2.29 4.64
C LEU A 14 -2.32 -2.53 5.76
N LYS A 15 -3.41 -3.24 5.48
CA LYS A 15 -4.39 -3.63 6.49
C LYS A 15 -3.84 -4.68 7.46
N THR A 16 -3.14 -5.69 6.97
CA THR A 16 -2.74 -6.84 7.80
C THR A 16 -1.54 -6.54 8.68
N VAL A 17 -0.55 -5.76 8.21
CA VAL A 17 0.68 -5.47 8.95
C VAL A 17 0.57 -4.17 9.74
N PHE A 18 -0.06 -3.15 9.16
CA PHE A 18 -0.11 -1.81 9.75
C PHE A 18 -1.50 -1.45 10.30
N ASN A 19 -2.51 -2.31 10.12
CA ASN A 19 -3.91 -2.02 10.46
C ASN A 19 -4.41 -0.72 9.83
N LEU A 20 -3.93 -0.40 8.63
CA LEU A 20 -4.30 0.78 7.88
C LEU A 20 -5.35 0.41 6.83
N GLU A 21 -6.54 0.99 6.94
CA GLU A 21 -7.47 1.06 5.82
C GLU A 21 -6.97 2.14 4.86
N ALA A 22 -6.40 1.70 3.74
CA ALA A 22 -5.74 2.59 2.79
C ALA A 22 -6.01 2.16 1.35
N GLU A 23 -5.94 3.15 0.45
CA GLU A 23 -5.93 2.94 -0.99
C GLU A 23 -4.51 3.04 -1.53
N VAL A 24 -4.21 2.25 -2.56
CA VAL A 24 -2.96 2.35 -3.32
C VAL A 24 -3.32 2.80 -4.72
N LEU A 25 -2.78 3.93 -5.14
CA LEU A 25 -3.04 4.57 -6.44
C LEU A 25 -1.72 4.66 -7.22
N ASP A 26 -1.80 4.59 -8.55
CA ASP A 26 -0.67 5.02 -9.41
C ASP A 26 -0.79 6.52 -9.68
N TYR A 27 0.27 7.26 -9.41
CA TYR A 27 0.39 8.67 -9.75
C TYR A 27 1.74 8.93 -10.43
N GLN A 28 1.71 9.17 -11.74
CA GLN A 28 2.89 9.43 -12.56
C GLN A 28 3.96 8.31 -12.44
N GLY A 29 3.52 7.04 -12.39
CA GLY A 29 4.43 5.90 -12.23
C GLY A 29 5.01 5.75 -10.82
N LYS A 30 4.44 6.42 -9.83
CA LYS A 30 4.76 6.26 -8.41
C LYS A 30 3.53 5.78 -7.67
N GLN A 31 3.71 4.82 -6.77
CA GLN A 31 2.63 4.39 -5.88
C GLN A 31 2.37 5.45 -4.80
N LEU A 32 1.12 5.86 -4.69
CA LEU A 32 0.61 6.75 -3.65
C LEU A 32 -0.28 5.94 -2.69
N VAL A 33 0.02 6.00 -1.39
CA VAL A 33 -0.80 5.38 -0.35
C VAL A 33 -1.65 6.46 0.31
N VAL A 34 -2.97 6.31 0.25
CA VAL A 34 -3.94 7.23 0.87
C VAL A 34 -4.59 6.53 2.04
N HIS A 35 -4.34 7.01 3.25
CA HIS A 35 -5.00 6.51 4.46
C HIS A 35 -6.20 7.40 4.81
N HIS A 36 -7.36 6.78 5.04
CA HIS A 36 -8.56 7.48 5.51
C HIS A 36 -8.57 7.49 7.05
N MET A 37 -8.59 8.67 7.67
CA MET A 37 -8.65 8.88 9.13
C MET A 37 -10.05 9.25 9.60
#